data_AF-A0A6V8DH05-F1
#
_entry.id   AF-A0A6V8DH05-F1
#
_cell.length_a   1.000
_cell.length_b   1.000
_cell.length_c   1.000
_cell.angle_alpha   90.00
_cell.angle_beta   90.00
_cell.angle_gamma   90.00
#
_symmetry.space_group_name_H-M   'P 1'
#
loop_
_entity.id
_entity.type
_entity.pdbx_description
1 polymer ?
#
loop_
_entity_poly.entity_id
_entity_poly.type
_entity_poly.pdbx_seq_one_letter_code
_entity_poly.pdbx_strand_id
1 'polypeptide(L)'
;VTTYTVTATNSGGSTTATVTFSVVDQLPTLSYTAEHLALVVMETSTDLPLQATLVGPGDITSWVLSDPLPQGLFFSTSNGTVWGMAEEVWSNRTYTVWAN
;
A
#
# COMPACT_ATOMS: atom_id res chain seq x y z
N VAL A 1 3.18 16.57 16.41
CA VAL A 1 2.33 17.60 17.05
C VAL A 1 3.11 18.89 17.07
N THR A 2 2.52 19.99 16.63
CA THR A 2 3.15 21.30 16.56
C THR A 2 2.28 22.31 17.30
N THR A 3 2.88 23.06 18.22
CA THR A 3 2.18 24.06 19.03
C THR A 3 2.51 25.46 18.52
N TYR A 4 1.48 26.29 18.31
CA TYR A 4 1.61 27.69 17.93
C TYR A 4 1.08 28.57 19.05
N THR A 5 1.80 29.64 19.34
CA THR A 5 1.37 30.67 20.27
C THR A 5 0.84 31.87 19.47
N VAL A 6 -0.44 32.15 19.63
CA VAL A 6 -1.09 33.33 19.06
C VAL A 6 -1.03 34.45 20.09
N THR A 7 -0.49 35.60 19.70
CA THR A 7 -0.40 36.79 20.56
C THR A 7 -1.35 37.86 20.04
N ALA A 8 -2.17 38.42 20.93
CA ALA A 8 -3.03 39.57 20.65
C ALA A 8 -2.56 40.77 21.48
N THR A 9 -2.34 41.91 20.83
CA THR A 9 -1.80 43.11 21.47
C THR A 9 -2.62 44.33 21.08
N ASN A 10 -2.95 45.17 22.07
CA ASN A 10 -3.55 46.49 21.87
C ASN A 10 -2.88 47.53 22.80
N SER A 11 -3.35 48.78 22.79
CA SER A 11 -2.79 49.86 23.62
C SER A 11 -2.90 49.62 25.13
N GLY A 12 -3.73 48.68 25.57
CA GLY A 12 -3.89 48.31 26.98
C GLY A 12 -3.04 47.12 27.43
N GLY A 13 -2.35 46.41 26.53
CA GLY A 13 -1.49 45.29 26.87
C GLY A 13 -1.47 44.16 25.83
N SER A 14 -0.97 43.00 26.23
CA SER A 14 -0.88 41.80 25.39
C SER A 14 -1.39 40.57 26.13
N THR A 15 -1.97 39.63 25.40
CA THR A 15 -2.37 38.31 25.89
C THR A 15 -2.00 37.24 24.86
N THR A 16 -1.89 35.99 25.29
CA THR A 16 -1.50 34.87 24.44
C THR A 16 -2.46 33.70 24.58
N ALA A 17 -2.68 32.97 23.49
CA ALA A 17 -3.36 31.69 23.46
C ALA A 17 -2.51 30.67 22.70
N THR A 18 -2.59 29.39 23.07
CA THR A 18 -1.86 28.31 22.37
C THR A 18 -2.82 27.46 21.57
N VAL A 19 -2.43 27.10 20.35
CA VAL A 19 -3.15 26.18 19.45
C VAL A 19 -2.22 25.03 19.07
N THR A 20 -2.69 23.79 19.18
CA THR A 20 -1.92 22.58 18.87
C THR A 20 -2.48 21.90 17.63
N PHE A 21 -1.61 21.52 16.70
CA PHE A 21 -1.96 20.73 15.51
C PHE A 21 -1.26 19.37 15.54
N SER A 22 -1.97 18.33 15.14
CA SER A 22 -1.43 16.98 14.95
C SER A 22 -1.81 16.47 13.58
N VAL A 23 -0.81 15.98 12.83
CA VAL A 23 -1.03 15.18 11.63
C VAL A 23 -0.63 13.75 11.99
N VAL A 24 -1.53 12.81 11.75
CA VAL A 24 -1.30 11.38 11.95
C VAL A 24 -1.39 10.74 10.58
N ASP A 25 -0.32 10.06 10.17
CA ASP A 25 -0.35 9.24 8.97
C ASP A 25 -1.17 7.98 9.26
N GLN A 26 -1.98 7.57 8.28
CA GLN A 26 -2.87 6.44 8.42
C GLN A 26 -2.42 5.33 7.48
N LEU A 27 -2.38 4.10 7.96
CA LEU A 27 -1.99 2.94 7.18
C LEU A 27 -3.27 2.20 6.74
N PRO A 28 -3.51 1.98 5.44
CA PRO A 28 -4.66 1.23 4.99
C PRO A 28 -4.45 -0.26 5.29
N THR A 29 -5.54 -1.01 5.39
CA THR A 29 -5.47 -2.47 5.44
C THR A 29 -5.32 -3.01 4.03
N LEU A 30 -4.27 -3.79 3.79
CA LEU A 30 -4.01 -4.48 2.52
C LEU A 30 -4.51 -5.93 2.57
N SER A 31 -5.23 -6.35 1.52
CA SER A 31 -5.60 -7.75 1.30
C SER A 31 -5.63 -8.14 -0.18
N TYR A 32 -5.63 -9.44 -0.44
CA TYR A 32 -5.85 -10.05 -1.75
C TYR A 32 -6.99 -11.07 -1.65
N THR A 33 -7.73 -11.27 -2.74
CA THR A 33 -8.88 -12.20 -2.76
C THR A 33 -8.49 -13.67 -2.67
N ALA A 34 -7.27 -14.02 -3.09
CA ALA A 34 -6.71 -15.35 -3.00
C ALA A 34 -5.36 -15.30 -2.27
N GLU A 35 -5.21 -16.11 -1.22
CA GLU A 35 -3.95 -16.28 -0.49
C GLU A 35 -3.02 -17.30 -1.16
N HIS A 36 -3.59 -18.17 -2.01
CA HIS A 36 -2.88 -19.20 -2.75
C HIS A 36 -3.35 -19.22 -4.21
N LEU A 37 -2.40 -19.18 -5.14
CA LEU A 37 -2.65 -19.31 -6.56
C LEU A 37 -2.18 -20.69 -7.05
N ALA A 38 -3.11 -21.50 -7.55
CA ALA A 38 -2.80 -22.75 -8.24
C ALA A 38 -2.88 -22.51 -9.75
N LEU A 39 -1.73 -22.24 -10.37
CA LEU A 39 -1.65 -21.92 -11.80
C LEU A 39 -1.20 -23.15 -12.59
N VAL A 40 -1.74 -23.29 -13.79
CA VAL A 40 -1.33 -24.30 -14.77
C VAL A 40 -0.54 -23.61 -15.87
N VAL A 41 0.58 -24.22 -16.27
CA VAL A 41 1.47 -23.68 -17.31
C VAL A 41 0.72 -23.54 -18.62
N MET A 42 0.81 -22.35 -19.24
CA MET A 42 0.15 -21.98 -20.50
C MET A 42 -1.39 -21.97 -20.44
N GLU A 43 -1.98 -21.83 -19.24
CA GLU A 43 -3.42 -21.65 -19.05
C GLU A 43 -3.74 -20.34 -18.34
N THR A 44 -4.80 -19.66 -18.79
CA THR A 44 -5.31 -18.46 -18.13
C THR A 44 -6.02 -18.84 -16.83
N SER A 45 -5.66 -18.18 -15.72
CA SER A 45 -6.36 -18.34 -14.44
C SER A 45 -7.46 -17.31 -14.26
N THR A 46 -8.58 -17.72 -13.65
CA THR A 46 -9.65 -16.82 -13.22
C THR A 46 -9.29 -15.98 -12.00
N ASP A 47 -8.24 -16.36 -11.27
CA ASP A 47 -7.75 -15.62 -10.10
C ASP A 47 -6.85 -14.44 -10.49
N LEU A 48 -6.44 -14.36 -11.77
CA LEU A 48 -5.64 -13.28 -12.31
C LEU A 48 -6.49 -12.36 -13.22
N PRO A 49 -6.26 -11.03 -13.19
CA PRO A 49 -5.28 -10.31 -12.37
C PRO A 49 -5.68 -10.27 -10.88
N LEU A 50 -4.74 -10.61 -10.03
CA LEU A 50 -4.88 -10.59 -8.58
C LEU A 50 -4.60 -9.16 -8.09
N GLN A 51 -5.66 -8.37 -7.95
CA GLN A 51 -5.60 -6.97 -7.55
C GLN A 51 -5.49 -6.81 -6.03
N ALA A 52 -4.67 -5.86 -5.59
CA ALA A 52 -4.62 -5.48 -4.19
C ALA A 52 -5.89 -4.73 -3.79
N THR A 53 -6.46 -5.08 -2.65
CA THR A 53 -7.57 -4.35 -2.02
C THR A 53 -7.02 -3.54 -0.86
N LEU A 54 -7.25 -2.22 -0.89
CA LEU A 54 -6.91 -1.31 0.20
C LEU A 54 -8.20 -0.82 0.86
N VAL A 55 -8.30 -1.01 2.17
CA VAL A 55 -9.45 -0.54 2.96
C VAL A 55 -8.97 0.45 4.02
N GLY A 56 -9.64 1.59 4.05
CA GLY A 56 -9.34 2.66 4.98
C GLY A 56 -8.45 3.75 4.37
N PRO A 57 -8.09 4.74 5.19
CA PRO A 57 -7.28 5.88 4.78
C PRO A 57 -5.79 5.55 4.76
N GLY A 58 -5.03 6.35 4.01
CA GLY A 58 -3.59 6.21 3.83
C GLY A 58 -3.23 5.95 2.38
N ASP A 59 -2.27 6.73 1.89
CA ASP A 59 -1.82 6.65 0.51
C ASP A 59 -0.61 5.73 0.42
N ILE A 60 -0.66 4.77 -0.51
CA ILE A 60 0.51 3.94 -0.81
C ILE A 60 1.42 4.69 -1.78
N THR A 61 2.67 4.88 -1.38
CA THR A 61 3.71 5.58 -2.12
C THR A 61 4.55 4.63 -2.97
N SER A 62 4.66 3.35 -2.57
CA SER A 62 5.41 2.35 -3.32
C SER A 62 4.93 0.91 -3.09
N TRP A 63 5.10 0.08 -4.12
CA TRP A 63 4.81 -1.36 -4.06
C TRP A 63 6.04 -2.19 -4.38
N VAL A 64 6.30 -3.20 -3.56
CA VAL A 64 7.46 -4.10 -3.70
C VAL A 64 7.04 -5.55 -3.48
N LEU A 65 7.61 -6.47 -4.25
CA LEU A 65 7.47 -7.92 -4.09
C LEU A 65 8.80 -8.52 -3.62
N SER A 66 8.77 -9.50 -2.72
CA SER A 66 9.97 -10.11 -2.10
C SER A 66 10.92 -10.75 -3.09
N ASP A 67 10.40 -11.39 -4.12
CA ASP A 67 11.17 -12.17 -5.07
C ASP A 67 10.60 -12.00 -6.48
N PRO A 68 11.41 -12.23 -7.53
CA PRO A 68 10.91 -12.29 -8.89
C PRO A 68 9.87 -13.40 -9.08
N LEU A 69 8.87 -13.12 -9.92
CA LEU A 69 7.88 -14.11 -10.33
C LEU A 69 8.45 -15.04 -11.41
N PRO A 70 7.91 -16.26 -11.57
CA PRO A 70 8.24 -17.13 -12.70
C PRO A 70 7.89 -16.48 -14.03
N GLN A 71 8.47 -17.01 -15.11
CA GLN A 71 8.23 -16.51 -16.47
C GLN A 71 6.74 -16.40 -16.81
N GLY A 72 6.37 -15.27 -17.42
CA GLY A 72 5.01 -14.96 -17.87
C GLY A 72 4.09 -14.34 -16.81
N LEU A 73 4.53 -14.29 -15.55
CA LEU A 73 3.86 -13.53 -14.49
C LEU A 73 4.56 -12.20 -14.22
N PHE A 74 3.76 -11.20 -13.88
CA PHE A 74 4.21 -9.83 -13.68
C PHE A 74 3.62 -9.23 -12.41
N PHE A 75 4.38 -8.35 -11.77
CA PHE A 75 3.95 -7.56 -10.62
C PHE A 75 3.96 -6.09 -10.99
N SER A 76 2.85 -5.40 -10.75
CA SER A 76 2.72 -3.98 -10.99
C SER A 76 3.17 -3.17 -9.77
N THR A 77 4.30 -2.47 -9.90
CA THR A 77 4.85 -1.62 -8.82
C THR A 77 4.06 -0.33 -8.60
N SER A 78 3.02 -0.06 -9.40
CA SER A 78 2.14 1.11 -9.23
C SER A 78 0.91 0.83 -8.37
N ASN A 79 0.47 -0.43 -8.29
CA ASN A 79 -0.79 -0.79 -7.62
C ASN A 79 -0.82 -2.19 -6.98
N GLY A 80 0.31 -2.89 -6.89
CA GLY A 80 0.40 -4.19 -6.23
C GLY A 80 -0.28 -5.34 -6.97
N THR A 81 -0.74 -5.15 -8.21
CA THR A 81 -1.44 -6.21 -8.94
C THR A 81 -0.47 -7.27 -9.47
N VAL A 82 -0.78 -8.54 -9.26
CA VAL A 82 -0.12 -9.67 -9.94
C VAL A 82 -0.97 -10.08 -11.14
N TRP A 83 -0.36 -10.23 -12.32
CA TRP A 83 -1.08 -10.56 -13.55
C TRP A 83 -0.20 -11.36 -14.52
N GLY A 84 -0.82 -11.90 -15.58
CA GLY A 84 -0.13 -12.67 -16.61
C GLY A 84 -0.57 -14.14 -16.64
N MET A 85 0.30 -14.99 -17.19
CA MET A 85 0.09 -16.42 -17.36
C MET A 85 1.41 -17.15 -17.09
N ALA A 86 1.41 -18.21 -16.30
CA ALA A 86 2.65 -18.95 -16.01
C ALA A 86 3.15 -19.67 -17.27
N GLU A 87 4.41 -19.46 -17.65
CA GLU A 87 5.04 -20.08 -18.83
C GLU A 87 6.03 -21.21 -18.47
N GLU A 88 6.33 -21.40 -17.19
CA GLU A 88 7.24 -22.43 -16.71
C GLU A 88 6.72 -23.15 -15.47
N VAL A 89 7.19 -24.40 -15.27
CA VAL A 89 6.93 -25.13 -14.03
C VAL A 89 7.71 -24.48 -12.91
N TRP A 90 7.03 -24.15 -11.81
CA TRP A 90 7.63 -23.48 -10.67
C TRP A 90 7.34 -24.22 -9.37
N SER A 91 8.29 -24.18 -8.43
CA SER A 91 8.07 -24.70 -7.07
C SER A 91 7.12 -23.78 -6.30
N ASN A 92 6.29 -24.34 -5.43
CA ASN A 92 5.48 -23.54 -4.52
C ASN A 92 6.38 -22.58 -3.70
N ARG A 93 6.03 -21.29 -3.71
CA ARG A 93 6.74 -20.22 -3.00
C ARG A 93 5.76 -19.25 -2.39
N THR A 94 6.08 -18.80 -1.19
CA THR A 94 5.41 -17.68 -0.54
C THR A 94 6.11 -16.39 -0.92
N TYR A 95 5.35 -15.41 -1.38
CA TYR A 95 5.83 -14.06 -1.65
C TYR A 95 5.28 -13.10 -0.61
N THR A 96 6.06 -12.09 -0.24
CA THR A 96 5.58 -10.97 0.57
C THR A 96 5.43 -9.74 -0.32
N VAL A 97 4.30 -9.05 -0.19
CA VAL A 97 4.05 -7.75 -0.81
C VAL A 97 4.18 -6.67 0.25
N TRP A 98 4.97 -5.64 -0.03
CA TRP A 98 4.99 -4.42 0.77
C TRP A 98 4.30 -3.29 0.02
N ALA A 99 3.43 -2.58 0.73
CA ALA A 99 2.81 -1.34 0.33
C ALA A 99 3.26 -0.28 1.35
N ASN A 100 4.17 0.60 0.95
CA ASN A 100 4.77 1.62 1.83
C ASN A 100 4.17 2.99 1.62
#